data_AF-A0AAN6LJX7-F1
#
_entry.id   AF-A0AAN6LJX7-F1
#
_cell.length_a   1.000
_cell.length_b   1.000
_cell.length_c   1.000
_cell.angle_alpha   90.00
_cell.angle_beta   90.00
_cell.angle_gamma   90.00
#
_symmetry.space_group_name_H-M   'P 1'
#
loop_
_entity.id
_entity.type
_entity.pdbx_description
1 polymer ?
#
loop_
_entity_poly.entity_id
_entity_poly.type
_entity_poly.pdbx_seq_one_letter_code
_entity_poly.pdbx_strand_id
1 'polypeptide(L)'
;MGDAPPQEHLLVVLPFPELVKQLEDIRDKFPRFRVTYFEQKSHLAIDADIPKEVLASTTILCTLFYSPVLEEMPNLKLVQLISAGLDRYLDQPLVTESDINITNVSGIHGPPISEWVVMNWLVASRLYDKTAQWQREHTWPVARNLIDAMEDNVGKRVGILGYGSIGRQGMYSQQRPAAPRFILFARVAVAMGMSVLAYTFSPRTTPESRKDNGYIIPNTGDPDGTLPISWHSGADKASLHSFLSQNLDHLLISVPLTPSTTHFIGAEEMTLLSKSCKSTIRRPYLTNISRGKVIDQSALIESLKSGELSGAAIDVADPEPLPSEHPLWDAPNLQISPHVSSLGIEYMDRTFDVLKTNLGRLERGEELVNLYRRKKGY
;
A
#
# COMPACT_ATOMS: atom_id res chain seq x y z
N MET A 1 12.61 32.85 -35.14
CA MET A 1 13.09 32.48 -33.80
C MET A 1 11.96 31.67 -33.19
N GLY A 2 12.12 30.36 -33.08
CA GLY A 2 11.10 29.54 -32.41
C GLY A 2 11.20 29.83 -30.92
N ASP A 3 10.11 30.33 -30.32
CA ASP A 3 10.04 30.52 -28.88
C ASP A 3 10.42 29.21 -28.19
N ALA A 4 11.44 29.27 -27.33
CA ALA A 4 11.73 28.16 -26.45
C ALA A 4 10.43 27.85 -25.69
N PRO A 5 9.98 26.58 -25.63
CA PRO A 5 8.77 26.24 -24.91
C PRO A 5 8.87 26.78 -23.47
N PRO A 6 7.77 27.31 -22.90
CA PRO A 6 7.81 27.91 -21.58
C PRO A 6 8.43 26.92 -20.59
N GLN A 7 9.43 27.40 -19.86
CA GLN A 7 10.17 26.61 -18.87
C GLN A 7 9.21 26.30 -17.72
N GLU A 8 8.91 25.02 -17.54
CA GLU A 8 8.09 24.55 -16.41
C GLU A 8 8.97 24.56 -15.14
N HIS A 9 8.36 24.69 -13.97
CA HIS A 9 9.10 24.76 -12.70
C HIS A 9 8.64 23.65 -11.77
N LEU A 10 9.54 22.70 -11.54
CA LEU A 10 9.42 21.64 -10.55
C LEU A 10 10.02 22.12 -9.23
N LEU A 11 9.14 22.35 -8.25
CA LEU A 11 9.50 22.60 -6.87
C LEU A 11 9.40 21.30 -6.07
N VAL A 12 10.49 20.90 -5.41
CA VAL A 12 10.55 19.71 -4.56
C VAL A 12 10.69 20.15 -3.10
N VAL A 13 9.75 19.75 -2.25
CA VAL A 13 9.73 20.10 -0.81
C VAL A 13 9.61 18.82 0.01
N LEU A 14 10.69 18.40 0.67
CA LEU A 14 10.78 17.09 1.34
C LEU A 14 11.44 17.21 2.72
N PRO A 15 11.11 16.33 3.68
CA PRO A 15 11.57 16.43 5.07
C PRO A 15 12.95 15.79 5.33
N PHE A 16 13.84 15.83 4.34
CA PHE A 16 15.16 15.24 4.41
C PHE A 16 16.15 16.03 3.53
N PRO A 17 17.47 15.77 3.61
CA PRO A 17 18.45 16.47 2.80
C PRO A 17 18.25 16.28 1.29
N GLU A 18 18.80 17.21 0.50
CA GLU A 18 18.67 17.20 -0.97
C GLU A 18 19.14 15.88 -1.59
N LEU A 19 18.27 15.30 -2.42
CA LEU A 19 18.53 14.09 -3.18
C LEU A 19 19.29 14.41 -4.48
N VAL A 20 20.53 14.89 -4.31
CA VAL A 20 21.37 15.45 -5.40
C VAL A 20 21.37 14.56 -6.64
N LYS A 21 21.67 13.27 -6.47
CA LYS A 21 21.74 12.30 -7.57
C LYS A 21 20.42 12.18 -8.36
N GLN A 22 19.29 12.10 -7.66
CA GLN A 22 17.98 11.95 -8.29
C GLN A 22 17.53 13.23 -8.99
N LEU A 23 17.88 14.39 -8.43
CA LEU A 23 17.55 15.69 -9.03
C LEU A 23 18.44 15.99 -10.25
N GLU A 24 19.71 15.60 -10.23
CA GLU A 24 20.60 15.66 -11.40
C GLU A 24 20.07 14.80 -12.56
N ASP A 25 19.65 13.56 -12.29
CA ASP A 25 19.02 12.68 -13.30
C ASP A 25 17.76 13.33 -13.92
N ILE A 26 16.96 14.03 -13.11
CA ILE A 26 15.81 14.80 -13.63
C ILE A 26 16.27 15.97 -14.51
N ARG A 27 17.24 16.77 -14.04
CA ARG A 27 17.76 17.94 -14.78
C ARG A 27 18.34 17.53 -16.14
N ASP A 28 19.06 16.43 -16.18
CA ASP A 28 19.68 15.90 -17.41
C ASP A 28 18.64 15.34 -18.38
N LYS A 29 17.65 14.60 -17.87
CA LYS A 29 16.64 13.93 -18.69
C LYS A 29 15.53 14.86 -19.16
N PHE A 30 15.22 15.90 -18.38
CA PHE A 30 14.09 16.80 -18.60
C PHE A 30 14.53 18.28 -18.55
N PRO A 31 15.35 18.75 -19.51
CA PRO A 31 15.94 20.10 -19.49
C PRO A 31 14.90 21.23 -19.57
N ARG A 32 13.65 20.92 -19.93
CA ARG A 32 12.52 21.86 -19.93
C ARG A 32 12.08 22.28 -18.52
N PHE A 33 12.38 21.47 -17.51
CA PHE A 33 11.96 21.74 -16.14
C PHE A 33 13.10 22.39 -15.35
N ARG A 34 12.87 23.60 -14.87
CA ARG A 34 13.69 24.17 -13.80
C ARG A 34 13.40 23.40 -12.51
N VAL A 35 14.42 22.93 -11.81
CA VAL A 35 14.26 22.14 -10.57
C VAL A 35 14.78 22.93 -9.37
N THR A 36 13.92 23.18 -8.39
CA THR A 36 14.29 23.77 -7.09
C THR A 36 13.98 22.80 -5.95
N TYR A 37 14.80 22.83 -4.91
CA TYR A 37 14.68 21.95 -3.74
C TYR A 37 14.67 22.76 -2.45
N PHE A 38 13.75 22.42 -1.54
CA PHE A 38 13.70 22.97 -0.19
C PHE A 38 13.50 21.82 0.81
N GLU A 39 14.34 21.81 1.85
CA GLU A 39 14.21 20.86 2.97
C GLU A 39 13.18 21.37 3.99
N GLN A 40 12.31 20.48 4.45
CA GLN A 40 11.29 20.75 5.45
C GLN A 40 11.57 19.95 6.74
N LYS A 41 12.39 20.46 7.67
CA LYS A 41 12.77 19.68 8.87
C LYS A 41 11.61 19.41 9.84
N SER A 42 10.50 20.13 9.74
CA SER A 42 9.32 19.91 10.59
C SER A 42 8.06 19.72 9.75
N HIS A 43 7.19 18.80 10.16
CA HIS A 43 5.83 18.67 9.59
C HIS A 43 5.01 19.97 9.66
N LEU A 44 5.46 20.96 10.44
CA LEU A 44 4.81 22.25 10.67
C LEU A 44 5.60 23.46 10.16
N ALA A 45 6.88 23.31 9.79
CA ALA A 45 7.72 24.45 9.40
C ALA A 45 8.70 24.07 8.30
N ILE A 46 8.81 24.97 7.31
CA ILE A 46 9.81 24.92 6.25
C ILE A 46 11.05 25.65 6.79
N ASP A 47 12.23 25.07 6.63
CA ASP A 47 13.46 25.68 7.16
C ASP A 47 13.86 26.98 6.46
N ALA A 48 13.41 27.12 5.22
CA ALA A 48 13.55 28.32 4.43
C ALA A 48 12.17 28.63 3.86
N ASP A 49 11.55 29.72 4.32
CA ASP A 49 10.36 30.28 3.68
C ASP A 49 10.59 30.29 2.17
N ILE A 50 9.79 29.50 1.45
CA ILE A 50 9.96 29.35 0.00
C ILE A 50 9.70 30.73 -0.61
N PRO A 51 10.66 31.32 -1.36
CA PRO A 51 10.49 32.66 -1.90
C PRO A 51 9.20 32.77 -2.73
N LYS A 52 8.49 33.90 -2.61
CA LYS A 52 7.22 34.10 -3.33
C LYS A 52 7.38 33.98 -4.84
N GLU A 53 8.54 34.33 -5.38
CA GLU A 53 8.86 34.19 -6.81
C GLU A 53 8.98 32.70 -7.21
N VAL A 54 9.50 31.85 -6.32
CA VAL A 54 9.57 30.40 -6.52
C VAL A 54 8.17 29.81 -6.49
N LEU A 55 7.35 30.14 -5.49
CA LEU A 55 5.95 29.70 -5.40
C LEU A 55 5.15 30.15 -6.62
N ALA A 56 5.23 31.43 -6.98
CA ALA A 56 4.48 32.00 -8.09
C ALA A 56 4.82 31.38 -9.44
N SER A 57 6.10 31.00 -9.64
CA SER A 57 6.54 30.37 -10.87
C SER A 57 6.37 28.85 -10.89
N THR A 58 6.05 28.21 -9.76
CA THR A 58 5.92 26.75 -9.65
C THR A 58 4.75 26.25 -10.49
N THR A 59 5.02 25.25 -11.32
CA THR A 59 3.98 24.57 -12.12
C THR A 59 3.76 23.13 -11.67
N ILE A 60 4.77 22.52 -11.05
CA ILE A 60 4.71 21.16 -10.48
C ILE A 60 5.29 21.20 -9.07
N LEU A 61 4.54 20.70 -8.10
CA LEU A 61 4.99 20.54 -6.72
C LEU A 61 5.18 19.06 -6.41
N CYS A 62 6.37 18.64 -5.98
CA CYS A 62 6.65 17.32 -5.43
C CYS A 62 6.81 17.41 -3.92
N THR A 63 5.97 16.72 -3.14
CA THR A 63 5.92 16.91 -1.68
C THR A 63 5.47 15.66 -0.91
N LEU A 64 5.80 15.62 0.39
CA LEU A 64 5.25 14.67 1.36
C LEU A 64 4.31 15.32 2.38
N PHE A 65 4.71 16.46 2.94
CA PHE A 65 4.01 17.12 4.06
C PHE A 65 3.65 18.58 3.80
N TYR A 66 4.30 19.23 2.84
CA TYR A 66 4.01 20.62 2.50
C TYR A 66 2.62 20.72 1.87
N SER A 67 1.82 21.65 2.39
CA SER A 67 0.49 22.01 1.92
C SER A 67 0.61 23.28 1.07
N PRO A 68 0.29 23.24 -0.23
CA PRO A 68 0.40 24.42 -1.09
C PRO A 68 -0.65 25.48 -0.71
N VAL A 69 -0.24 26.75 -0.71
CA VAL A 69 -1.13 27.91 -0.64
C VAL A 69 -1.48 28.31 -2.07
N LEU A 70 -2.71 28.02 -2.52
CA LEU A 70 -3.08 28.09 -3.94
C LEU A 70 -2.98 29.51 -4.50
N GLU A 71 -3.28 30.53 -3.68
CA GLU A 71 -3.19 31.94 -4.06
C GLU A 71 -1.75 32.37 -4.37
N GLU A 72 -0.76 31.75 -3.73
CA GLU A 72 0.67 32.03 -3.95
C GLU A 72 1.26 31.21 -5.11
N MET A 73 0.52 30.24 -5.63
CA MET A 73 0.96 29.31 -6.68
C MET A 73 0.00 29.32 -7.90
N PRO A 74 -0.24 30.48 -8.55
CA PRO A 74 -1.23 30.63 -9.62
C PRO A 74 -0.96 29.78 -10.88
N ASN A 75 0.28 29.30 -11.04
CA ASN A 75 0.69 28.48 -12.19
C ASN A 75 0.71 26.98 -11.89
N LEU A 76 0.31 26.54 -10.68
CA LEU A 76 0.36 25.15 -10.25
C LEU A 76 -0.63 24.29 -11.06
N LYS A 77 -0.11 23.27 -11.73
CA LYS A 77 -0.88 22.34 -12.58
C LYS A 77 -0.90 20.92 -12.03
N LEU A 78 0.14 20.54 -11.28
CA LEU A 78 0.32 19.19 -10.75
C LEU A 78 0.92 19.21 -9.34
N VAL A 79 0.32 18.44 -8.44
CA VAL A 79 0.93 18.02 -7.17
C VAL A 79 1.27 16.53 -7.25
N GLN A 80 2.55 16.19 -7.17
CA GLN A 80 3.06 14.83 -7.04
C GLN A 80 3.35 14.56 -5.56
N LEU A 81 2.57 13.68 -4.96
CA LEU A 81 2.84 13.18 -3.62
C LEU A 81 3.86 12.04 -3.68
N ILE A 82 4.74 11.98 -2.68
CA ILE A 82 5.66 10.84 -2.47
C ILE A 82 5.13 9.82 -1.45
N SER A 83 3.86 9.95 -1.07
CA SER A 83 3.07 8.95 -0.34
C SER A 83 2.16 8.17 -1.30
N ALA A 84 1.68 6.99 -0.89
CA ALA A 84 0.59 6.30 -1.61
C ALA A 84 -0.79 6.90 -1.29
N GLY A 85 -1.00 7.29 -0.02
CA GLY A 85 -2.27 7.83 0.46
C GLY A 85 -2.35 9.35 0.38
N LEU A 86 -3.59 9.85 0.31
CA LEU A 86 -3.93 11.27 0.29
C LEU A 86 -4.63 11.73 1.58
N ASP A 87 -4.75 10.87 2.59
CA ASP A 87 -5.61 11.07 3.77
C ASP A 87 -5.43 12.45 4.43
N ARG A 88 -4.18 12.93 4.54
CA ARG A 88 -3.82 14.24 5.12
C ARG A 88 -4.32 15.45 4.32
N TYR A 89 -4.54 15.26 3.03
CA TYR A 89 -4.88 16.32 2.07
C TYR A 89 -6.38 16.41 1.78
N LEU A 90 -7.19 15.44 2.23
CA LEU A 90 -8.61 15.33 1.84
C LEU A 90 -9.45 16.56 2.21
N ASP A 91 -9.15 17.19 3.35
CA ASP A 91 -9.87 18.38 3.83
C ASP A 91 -9.20 19.71 3.43
N GLN A 92 -8.14 19.66 2.62
CA GLN A 92 -7.40 20.86 2.21
C GLN A 92 -7.98 21.48 0.93
N PRO A 93 -7.87 22.82 0.75
CA PRO A 93 -8.34 23.52 -0.47
C PRO A 93 -7.82 22.92 -1.78
N LEU A 94 -6.62 22.33 -1.76
CA LEU A 94 -6.06 21.59 -2.90
C LEU A 94 -7.01 20.48 -3.41
N VAL A 95 -7.67 19.76 -2.50
CA VAL A 95 -8.59 18.66 -2.84
C VAL A 95 -10.04 19.16 -2.94
N THR A 96 -10.47 20.03 -2.02
CA THR A 96 -11.87 20.44 -1.88
C THR A 96 -12.30 21.55 -2.85
N GLU A 97 -11.38 22.44 -3.22
CA GLU A 97 -11.70 23.70 -3.91
C GLU A 97 -10.98 23.87 -5.24
N SER A 98 -10.07 22.95 -5.61
CA SER A 98 -9.28 23.05 -6.84
C SER A 98 -9.45 21.86 -7.78
N ASP A 99 -9.27 22.11 -9.08
CA ASP A 99 -9.18 21.10 -10.14
C ASP A 99 -7.75 20.70 -10.49
N ILE A 100 -6.76 21.10 -9.67
CA ILE A 100 -5.34 20.79 -9.89
C ILE A 100 -5.15 19.27 -9.90
N ASN A 101 -4.34 18.77 -10.83
CA ASN A 101 -4.04 17.34 -10.89
C ASN A 101 -3.24 16.93 -9.65
N ILE A 102 -3.62 15.83 -9.01
CA ILE A 102 -2.88 15.25 -7.89
C ILE A 102 -2.51 13.83 -8.29
N THR A 103 -1.23 13.50 -8.16
CA THR A 103 -0.70 12.15 -8.39
C THR A 103 0.01 11.66 -7.15
N ASN A 104 0.16 10.36 -7.01
CA ASN A 104 0.83 9.73 -5.88
C ASN A 104 1.81 8.64 -6.36
N VAL A 105 2.49 7.97 -5.44
CA VAL A 105 3.44 6.89 -5.76
C VAL A 105 2.86 5.50 -5.52
N SER A 106 1.55 5.32 -5.64
CA SER A 106 0.93 3.99 -5.63
C SER A 106 1.65 3.08 -6.64
N GLY A 107 2.05 1.89 -6.20
CA GLY A 107 2.78 0.96 -7.06
C GLY A 107 4.28 0.81 -6.74
N ILE A 108 4.86 1.60 -5.83
CA ILE A 108 6.27 1.41 -5.42
C ILE A 108 6.46 0.46 -4.22
N HIS A 109 5.39 0.25 -3.44
CA HIS A 109 5.45 -0.38 -2.13
C HIS A 109 5.29 -1.91 -2.11
N GLY A 110 4.97 -2.54 -3.24
CA GLY A 110 4.50 -3.92 -3.29
C GLY A 110 5.54 -4.94 -2.88
N PRO A 111 6.82 -4.84 -3.31
CA PRO A 111 7.85 -5.76 -2.85
C PRO A 111 8.04 -5.75 -1.34
N PRO A 112 8.37 -4.62 -0.67
CA PRO A 112 8.60 -4.63 0.77
C PRO A 112 7.33 -5.02 1.55
N ILE A 113 6.14 -4.55 1.14
CA ILE A 113 4.89 -4.96 1.80
C ILE A 113 4.66 -6.47 1.64
N SER A 114 4.91 -7.03 0.47
CA SER A 114 4.72 -8.46 0.25
C SER A 114 5.69 -9.29 1.07
N GLU A 115 6.96 -8.89 1.16
CA GLU A 115 7.95 -9.52 2.03
C GLU A 115 7.48 -9.49 3.48
N TRP A 116 6.98 -8.34 3.95
CA TRP A 116 6.43 -8.19 5.29
C TRP A 116 5.22 -9.10 5.54
N VAL A 117 4.26 -9.19 4.59
CA VAL A 117 3.08 -10.06 4.72
C VAL A 117 3.50 -11.54 4.75
N VAL A 118 4.39 -11.97 3.85
CA VAL A 118 4.90 -13.35 3.80
C VAL A 118 5.65 -13.68 5.09
N MET A 119 6.52 -12.78 5.55
CA MET A 119 7.28 -12.96 6.79
C MET A 119 6.34 -13.20 7.97
N ASN A 120 5.38 -12.31 8.21
CA ASN A 120 4.46 -12.42 9.36
C ASN A 120 3.58 -13.68 9.27
N TRP A 121 3.08 -14.00 8.08
CA TRP A 121 2.35 -15.25 7.85
C TRP A 121 3.20 -16.49 8.13
N LEU A 122 4.47 -16.52 7.70
CA LEU A 122 5.39 -17.62 7.95
C LEU A 122 5.78 -17.72 9.43
N VAL A 123 6.05 -16.60 10.10
CA VAL A 123 6.31 -16.58 11.55
C VAL A 123 5.12 -17.20 12.28
N ALA A 124 3.90 -16.82 11.91
CA ALA A 124 2.69 -17.29 12.58
C ALA A 124 2.34 -18.75 12.22
N SER A 125 2.49 -19.17 10.95
CA SER A 125 2.19 -20.55 10.50
C SER A 125 3.24 -21.56 10.94
N ARG A 126 4.48 -21.12 11.14
CA ARG A 126 5.62 -21.97 11.52
C ARG A 126 6.06 -21.76 12.97
N LEU A 127 5.31 -20.97 13.75
CA LEU A 127 5.56 -20.71 15.17
C LEU A 127 7.01 -20.25 15.45
N TYR A 128 7.57 -19.44 14.55
CA TYR A 128 8.96 -19.02 14.63
C TYR A 128 9.23 -18.18 15.90
N ASP A 129 8.25 -17.37 16.31
CA ASP A 129 8.24 -16.62 17.56
C ASP A 129 8.54 -17.51 18.79
N LYS A 130 7.87 -18.67 18.89
CA LYS A 130 8.12 -19.65 19.95
C LYS A 130 9.52 -20.24 19.87
N THR A 131 9.98 -20.59 18.65
CA THR A 131 11.33 -21.15 18.48
C THR A 131 12.42 -20.13 18.83
N ALA A 132 12.22 -18.85 18.49
CA ALA A 132 13.11 -17.76 18.84
C ALA A 132 13.12 -17.49 20.35
N GLN A 133 11.97 -17.61 21.01
CA GLN A 133 11.89 -17.53 22.48
C GLN A 133 12.70 -18.66 23.12
N TRP A 134 12.52 -19.92 22.72
CA TRP A 134 13.29 -21.03 23.25
C TRP A 134 14.78 -20.89 23.02
N GLN A 135 15.19 -20.33 21.87
CA GLN A 135 16.59 -20.00 21.63
C GLN A 135 17.10 -19.00 22.67
N ARG A 136 16.36 -17.92 22.99
CA ARG A 136 16.75 -16.95 24.04
C ARG A 136 16.78 -17.57 25.43
N GLU A 137 15.88 -18.52 25.69
CA GLU A 137 15.78 -19.26 26.94
C GLU A 137 16.74 -20.47 27.01
N HIS A 138 17.57 -20.67 25.99
CA HIS A 138 18.49 -21.82 25.86
C HIS A 138 17.80 -23.18 26.04
N THR A 139 16.55 -23.30 25.60
CA THR A 139 15.71 -24.49 25.80
C THR A 139 15.58 -25.28 24.49
N TRP A 140 15.72 -26.60 24.56
CA TRP A 140 15.47 -27.52 23.45
C TRP A 140 14.29 -28.44 23.78
N PRO A 141 13.04 -28.05 23.45
CA PRO A 141 11.87 -28.83 23.83
C PRO A 141 11.72 -30.07 22.96
N VAL A 142 11.06 -31.10 23.50
CA VAL A 142 10.64 -32.27 22.71
C VAL A 142 9.47 -31.84 21.82
N ALA A 143 9.71 -31.77 20.51
CA ALA A 143 8.84 -31.16 19.50
C ALA A 143 7.49 -31.88 19.24
N ARG A 144 7.10 -32.87 20.05
CA ARG A 144 5.90 -33.69 19.79
C ARG A 144 4.62 -32.84 19.74
N ASN A 145 4.53 -31.79 20.56
CA ASN A 145 3.37 -30.89 20.61
C ASN A 145 3.35 -29.84 19.49
N LEU A 146 4.45 -29.65 18.75
CA LEU A 146 4.52 -28.70 17.64
C LEU A 146 4.03 -29.29 16.33
N ILE A 147 4.23 -30.59 16.13
CA ILE A 147 3.80 -31.30 14.91
C ILE A 147 2.29 -31.13 14.70
N ASP A 148 1.52 -31.20 15.79
CA ASP A 148 0.06 -31.08 15.75
C ASP A 148 -0.44 -29.63 15.61
N ALA A 149 0.45 -28.63 15.69
CA ALA A 149 0.12 -27.21 15.65
C ALA A 149 0.72 -26.47 14.43
N MET A 150 1.54 -27.15 13.62
CA MET A 150 2.22 -26.58 12.45
C MET A 150 1.71 -27.24 11.17
N GLU A 151 1.26 -26.41 10.24
CA GLU A 151 0.82 -26.86 8.93
C GLU A 151 1.56 -26.06 7.85
N ASP A 152 1.87 -26.73 6.73
CA ASP A 152 2.32 -26.02 5.55
C ASP A 152 1.18 -25.23 4.87
N ASN A 153 1.49 -24.60 3.75
CA ASN A 153 0.57 -23.71 3.06
C ASN A 153 -0.20 -24.39 1.92
N VAL A 154 0.08 -25.67 1.62
CA VAL A 154 -0.47 -26.33 0.45
C VAL A 154 -1.99 -26.51 0.60
N GLY A 155 -2.74 -26.09 -0.41
CA GLY A 155 -4.20 -26.18 -0.42
C GLY A 155 -4.92 -25.09 0.39
N LYS A 156 -4.19 -24.24 1.12
CA LYS A 156 -4.79 -23.11 1.86
C LYS A 156 -5.30 -22.02 0.93
N ARG A 157 -6.27 -21.25 1.39
CA ARG A 157 -6.89 -20.16 0.62
C ARG A 157 -6.54 -18.82 1.24
N VAL A 158 -6.02 -17.92 0.42
CA VAL A 158 -5.82 -16.51 0.79
C VAL A 158 -6.86 -15.65 0.10
N GLY A 159 -7.61 -14.88 0.90
CA GLY A 159 -8.46 -13.81 0.41
C GLY A 159 -7.73 -12.48 0.46
N ILE A 160 -7.66 -11.78 -0.67
CA ILE A 160 -7.07 -10.44 -0.75
C ILE A 160 -8.21 -9.43 -0.92
N LEU A 161 -8.51 -8.73 0.17
CA LEU A 161 -9.49 -7.66 0.23
C LEU A 161 -8.85 -6.36 -0.26
N GLY A 162 -9.18 -5.96 -1.48
CA GLY A 162 -8.53 -4.85 -2.16
C GLY A 162 -7.48 -5.32 -3.17
N TYR A 163 -7.92 -6.00 -4.23
CA TYR A 163 -7.02 -6.39 -5.33
C TYR A 163 -6.73 -5.20 -6.27
N GLY A 164 -6.07 -4.16 -5.75
CA GLY A 164 -5.57 -2.98 -6.47
C GLY A 164 -4.04 -3.00 -6.60
N SER A 165 -3.38 -1.88 -6.88
CA SER A 165 -1.92 -1.89 -7.10
C SER A 165 -1.15 -2.53 -5.94
N ILE A 166 -1.47 -2.30 -4.67
CA ILE A 166 -0.78 -3.00 -3.55
C ILE A 166 -1.04 -4.52 -3.55
N GLY A 167 -2.30 -4.93 -3.76
CA GLY A 167 -2.66 -6.36 -3.86
C GLY A 167 -2.23 -7.04 -5.17
N ARG A 168 -1.82 -6.27 -6.19
CA ARG A 168 -1.58 -6.74 -7.57
C ARG A 168 -0.15 -6.50 -8.07
N GLN A 169 0.36 -5.27 -8.07
CA GLN A 169 1.60 -4.75 -8.68
C GLN A 169 2.11 -5.33 -10.01
N GLY A 170 1.32 -5.50 -11.08
CA GLY A 170 1.55 -4.42 -12.04
C GLY A 170 1.56 -4.41 -13.60
N MET A 171 2.59 -3.92 -14.37
CA MET A 171 2.69 -3.75 -15.87
C MET A 171 3.97 -3.04 -16.48
N TYR A 172 4.59 -3.74 -17.45
CA TYR A 172 5.22 -3.38 -18.75
C TYR A 172 6.08 -2.11 -19.02
N SER A 173 7.33 -2.35 -19.44
CA SER A 173 8.13 -1.50 -20.33
C SER A 173 8.15 -2.10 -21.74
N GLN A 174 7.86 -1.31 -22.77
CA GLN A 174 8.08 -1.68 -24.17
C GLN A 174 9.58 -1.75 -24.46
N GLN A 175 10.24 -2.88 -24.17
CA GLN A 175 11.50 -3.32 -24.77
C GLN A 175 11.99 -4.61 -24.06
N ARG A 176 11.47 -5.78 -24.44
CA ARG A 176 12.17 -7.10 -24.51
C ARG A 176 11.17 -8.28 -24.56
N PRO A 177 11.39 -9.31 -25.41
CA PRO A 177 10.60 -10.52 -25.41
C PRO A 177 11.09 -11.53 -24.37
N ALA A 178 10.13 -12.27 -23.79
CA ALA A 178 10.28 -13.54 -23.07
C ALA A 178 11.23 -13.61 -21.86
N ALA A 179 10.73 -13.23 -20.67
CA ALA A 179 11.21 -13.74 -19.39
C ALA A 179 10.03 -13.83 -18.38
N PRO A 180 10.03 -14.82 -17.46
CA PRO A 180 8.92 -15.04 -16.53
C PRO A 180 8.73 -13.88 -15.54
N ARG A 181 7.46 -13.47 -15.33
CA ARG A 181 7.00 -12.21 -14.69
C ARG A 181 6.54 -12.43 -13.24
N PHE A 182 7.15 -11.92 -12.16
CA PHE A 182 6.89 -12.38 -10.77
C PHE A 182 6.23 -11.38 -9.78
N ILE A 183 4.92 -11.51 -9.56
CA ILE A 183 4.09 -11.10 -8.38
C ILE A 183 4.76 -11.47 -7.06
N LEU A 184 4.63 -10.62 -6.04
CA LEU A 184 5.18 -10.95 -4.73
C LEU A 184 4.14 -11.68 -3.87
N PHE A 185 3.23 -11.06 -3.13
CA PHE A 185 2.40 -11.87 -2.21
C PHE A 185 1.52 -12.92 -2.90
N ALA A 186 0.63 -12.55 -3.83
CA ALA A 186 -0.27 -13.52 -4.47
C ALA A 186 0.48 -14.64 -5.23
N ARG A 187 1.64 -14.37 -5.83
CA ARG A 187 2.47 -15.42 -6.45
C ARG A 187 3.26 -16.22 -5.45
N VAL A 188 3.76 -15.61 -4.38
CA VAL A 188 4.45 -16.34 -3.31
C VAL A 188 3.45 -17.29 -2.66
N ALA A 189 2.21 -16.84 -2.43
CA ALA A 189 1.10 -17.70 -2.00
C ALA A 189 0.88 -18.87 -2.99
N VAL A 190 0.74 -18.60 -4.29
CA VAL A 190 0.60 -19.66 -5.31
C VAL A 190 1.81 -20.60 -5.35
N ALA A 191 3.03 -20.06 -5.25
CA ALA A 191 4.27 -20.83 -5.23
C ALA A 191 4.40 -21.71 -3.97
N MET A 192 3.79 -21.29 -2.87
CA MET A 192 3.63 -22.08 -1.64
C MET A 192 2.45 -23.07 -1.71
N GLY A 193 1.76 -23.19 -2.85
CA GLY A 193 0.65 -24.12 -3.06
C GLY A 193 -0.71 -23.60 -2.58
N MET A 194 -0.84 -22.30 -2.31
CA MET A 194 -2.09 -21.68 -1.88
C MET A 194 -2.96 -21.28 -3.08
N SER A 195 -4.27 -21.20 -2.86
CA SER A 195 -5.23 -20.60 -3.79
C SER A 195 -5.51 -19.14 -3.42
N VAL A 196 -5.49 -18.24 -4.41
CA VAL A 196 -5.74 -16.81 -4.20
C VAL A 196 -7.16 -16.44 -4.64
N LEU A 197 -7.87 -15.70 -3.80
CA LEU A 197 -9.18 -15.13 -4.08
C LEU A 197 -9.08 -13.61 -4.00
N ALA A 198 -9.59 -12.92 -5.00
CA ALA A 198 -9.57 -11.46 -5.06
C ALA A 198 -10.94 -10.88 -4.72
N TYR A 199 -10.96 -9.81 -3.92
CA TYR A 199 -12.12 -8.94 -3.76
C TYR A 199 -11.80 -7.53 -4.22
N THR A 200 -12.66 -6.96 -5.06
CA THR A 200 -12.56 -5.59 -5.56
C THR A 200 -13.86 -4.82 -5.38
N PHE A 201 -13.79 -3.51 -5.23
CA PHE A 201 -15.01 -2.69 -5.13
C PHE A 201 -15.89 -2.81 -6.39
N SER A 202 -15.28 -2.65 -7.56
CA SER A 202 -15.97 -2.80 -8.86
C SER A 202 -15.81 -4.23 -9.41
N PRO A 203 -16.81 -4.75 -10.15
CA PRO A 203 -16.71 -6.04 -10.81
C PRO A 203 -15.56 -6.11 -11.82
N ARG A 204 -14.89 -7.28 -11.88
CA ARG A 204 -13.75 -7.58 -12.76
C ARG A 204 -14.04 -8.84 -13.58
N THR A 205 -15.10 -8.78 -14.38
CA THR A 205 -15.69 -9.95 -15.07
C THR A 205 -14.94 -10.37 -16.33
N THR A 206 -14.18 -9.48 -16.97
CA THR A 206 -13.42 -9.75 -18.20
C THR A 206 -11.90 -9.71 -17.96
N PRO A 207 -11.09 -10.42 -18.76
CA PRO A 207 -9.62 -10.33 -18.68
C PRO A 207 -9.11 -8.89 -18.77
N GLU A 208 -9.70 -8.08 -19.65
CA GLU A 208 -9.32 -6.66 -19.80
C GLU A 208 -9.65 -5.85 -18.53
N SER A 209 -10.83 -6.06 -17.95
CA SER A 209 -11.20 -5.41 -16.69
C SER A 209 -10.26 -5.80 -15.55
N ARG A 210 -9.64 -6.99 -15.61
CA ARG A 210 -8.71 -7.51 -14.61
C ARG A 210 -7.29 -7.03 -14.81
N LYS A 211 -6.98 -6.17 -15.80
CA LYS A 211 -5.63 -5.64 -15.97
C LYS A 211 -5.32 -4.50 -15.00
N ASP A 212 -4.05 -4.38 -14.60
CA ASP A 212 -3.55 -3.23 -13.84
C ASP A 212 -2.84 -2.25 -14.77
N ASN A 213 -3.21 -0.97 -14.68
CA ASN A 213 -2.68 0.09 -15.54
C ASN A 213 -1.90 1.16 -14.74
N GLY A 214 -1.56 0.89 -13.46
CA GLY A 214 -0.86 1.80 -12.55
C GLY A 214 0.64 2.01 -12.86
N TYR A 215 1.43 2.43 -11.87
CA TYR A 215 2.91 2.34 -11.90
C TYR A 215 3.38 1.04 -11.26
N ILE A 216 4.40 0.41 -11.84
CA ILE A 216 4.80 -0.96 -11.52
C ILE A 216 6.30 -1.12 -11.59
N ILE A 217 6.85 -1.82 -10.60
CA ILE A 217 8.25 -2.22 -10.60
C ILE A 217 8.46 -3.35 -11.63
N PRO A 218 9.46 -3.25 -12.51
CA PRO A 218 9.73 -4.29 -13.50
C PRO A 218 9.84 -5.69 -12.88
N ASN A 219 9.24 -6.67 -13.56
CA ASN A 219 9.18 -8.06 -13.14
C ASN A 219 8.38 -8.33 -11.86
N THR A 220 7.61 -7.37 -11.35
CA THR A 220 6.69 -7.57 -10.22
C THR A 220 5.23 -7.68 -10.65
N GLY A 221 4.43 -8.23 -9.75
CA GLY A 221 2.96 -8.29 -9.72
C GLY A 221 2.18 -8.70 -10.98
N ASP A 222 0.84 -8.61 -10.93
CA ASP A 222 -0.15 -9.39 -11.72
C ASP A 222 -0.80 -8.50 -12.78
N PRO A 223 -0.06 -8.08 -13.83
CA PRO A 223 -0.61 -7.21 -14.84
C PRO A 223 -1.86 -7.75 -15.47
N ASP A 224 -1.91 -9.06 -15.68
CA ASP A 224 -2.96 -9.71 -16.43
C ASP A 224 -4.12 -10.18 -15.53
N GLY A 225 -3.99 -10.06 -14.20
CA GLY A 225 -5.03 -10.47 -13.25
C GLY A 225 -5.34 -11.96 -13.28
N THR A 226 -4.31 -12.79 -13.47
CA THR A 226 -4.44 -14.22 -13.79
C THR A 226 -4.29 -15.13 -12.58
N LEU A 227 -3.74 -14.65 -11.47
CA LEU A 227 -3.53 -15.49 -10.29
C LEU A 227 -4.79 -15.84 -9.51
N PRO A 228 -5.74 -14.90 -9.29
CA PRO A 228 -6.90 -15.23 -8.48
C PRO A 228 -7.74 -16.28 -9.20
N ILE A 229 -7.99 -17.39 -8.51
CA ILE A 229 -8.85 -18.47 -9.02
C ILE A 229 -10.33 -18.05 -9.01
N SER A 230 -10.68 -17.06 -8.19
CA SER A 230 -11.99 -16.43 -8.18
C SER A 230 -11.90 -14.94 -7.91
N TRP A 231 -12.90 -14.23 -8.41
CA TRP A 231 -13.04 -12.79 -8.32
C TRP A 231 -14.39 -12.45 -7.71
N HIS A 232 -14.37 -11.72 -6.61
CA HIS A 232 -15.52 -11.24 -5.88
C HIS A 232 -15.55 -9.72 -5.93
N SER A 233 -16.73 -9.13 -5.84
CA SER A 233 -16.84 -7.67 -5.83
C SER A 233 -18.11 -7.19 -5.19
N GLY A 234 -18.08 -5.98 -4.64
CA GLY A 234 -19.26 -5.28 -4.15
C GLY A 234 -18.90 -4.05 -3.32
N ALA A 235 -19.94 -3.28 -3.01
CA ALA A 235 -19.87 -2.10 -2.15
C ALA A 235 -20.65 -2.28 -0.83
N ASP A 236 -21.34 -3.41 -0.69
CA ASP A 236 -22.22 -3.73 0.43
C ASP A 236 -21.69 -4.89 1.29
N LYS A 237 -22.21 -4.99 2.52
CA LYS A 237 -21.85 -6.06 3.47
C LYS A 237 -22.17 -7.45 2.95
N ALA A 238 -23.26 -7.66 2.22
CA ALA A 238 -23.65 -8.99 1.75
C ALA A 238 -22.60 -9.56 0.77
N SER A 239 -22.11 -8.72 -0.13
CA SER A 239 -21.02 -9.04 -1.05
C SER A 239 -19.72 -9.37 -0.31
N LEU A 240 -19.38 -8.59 0.73
CA LEU A 240 -18.23 -8.87 1.60
C LEU A 240 -18.39 -10.21 2.32
N HIS A 241 -19.55 -10.46 2.95
CA HIS A 241 -19.83 -11.69 3.69
C HIS A 241 -19.74 -12.93 2.80
N SER A 242 -20.26 -12.84 1.57
CA SER A 242 -20.12 -13.90 0.56
C SER A 242 -18.66 -14.24 0.27
N PHE A 243 -17.79 -13.22 0.21
CA PHE A 243 -16.35 -13.40 0.03
C PHE A 243 -15.65 -13.97 1.27
N LEU A 244 -15.95 -13.48 2.47
CA LEU A 244 -15.37 -13.99 3.71
C LEU A 244 -15.78 -15.45 3.97
N SER A 245 -16.93 -15.87 3.45
CA SER A 245 -17.43 -17.24 3.55
C SER A 245 -16.72 -18.25 2.64
N GLN A 246 -15.70 -17.84 1.89
CA GLN A 246 -15.00 -18.70 0.92
C GLN A 246 -13.94 -19.63 1.55
N ASN A 247 -14.04 -19.94 2.85
CA ASN A 247 -13.10 -20.79 3.61
C ASN A 247 -11.65 -20.28 3.54
N LEU A 248 -11.46 -19.01 3.89
CA LEU A 248 -10.15 -18.38 3.86
C LEU A 248 -9.33 -18.79 5.10
N ASP A 249 -8.07 -19.18 4.89
CA ASP A 249 -7.10 -19.43 5.97
C ASP A 249 -6.32 -18.15 6.32
N HIS A 250 -6.19 -17.25 5.35
CA HIS A 250 -5.56 -15.95 5.50
C HIS A 250 -6.39 -14.87 4.80
N LEU A 251 -6.71 -13.81 5.52
CA LEU A 251 -7.31 -12.59 4.96
C LEU A 251 -6.27 -11.47 4.95
N LEU A 252 -5.89 -11.00 3.77
CA LEU A 252 -5.05 -9.82 3.57
C LEU A 252 -5.92 -8.60 3.23
N ILE A 253 -5.80 -7.53 4.01
CA ILE A 253 -6.57 -6.30 3.87
C ILE A 253 -5.68 -5.19 3.29
N SER A 254 -6.13 -4.65 2.16
CA SER A 254 -5.38 -3.69 1.33
C SER A 254 -6.31 -2.68 0.62
N VAL A 255 -7.48 -2.41 1.19
CA VAL A 255 -8.45 -1.41 0.69
C VAL A 255 -8.07 0.01 1.14
N PRO A 256 -8.35 1.06 0.36
CA PRO A 256 -8.21 2.43 0.84
C PRO A 256 -9.18 2.71 2.01
N LEU A 257 -8.85 3.68 2.87
CA LEU A 257 -9.78 4.18 3.89
C LEU A 257 -10.71 5.23 3.26
N THR A 258 -12.00 4.94 3.32
CA THR A 258 -13.09 5.81 2.87
C THR A 258 -14.24 5.67 3.88
N PRO A 259 -15.26 6.53 3.83
CA PRO A 259 -16.44 6.35 4.67
C PRO A 259 -17.08 4.95 4.53
N SER A 260 -16.99 4.30 3.37
CA SER A 260 -17.54 2.96 3.14
C SER A 260 -16.63 1.82 3.61
N THR A 261 -15.35 2.08 3.89
CA THR A 261 -14.38 1.08 4.38
C THR A 261 -13.92 1.32 5.82
N THR A 262 -14.42 2.35 6.49
CA THR A 262 -14.26 2.53 7.94
C THR A 262 -14.98 1.41 8.68
N HIS A 263 -14.24 0.69 9.54
CA HIS A 263 -14.70 -0.50 10.27
C HIS A 263 -15.34 -1.54 9.35
N PHE A 264 -14.79 -1.70 8.14
CA PHE A 264 -15.26 -2.67 7.16
C PHE A 264 -15.14 -4.12 7.64
N ILE A 265 -14.14 -4.38 8.49
CA ILE A 265 -13.98 -5.65 9.19
C ILE A 265 -14.22 -5.42 10.68
N GLY A 266 -15.41 -5.79 11.15
CA GLY A 266 -15.79 -5.77 12.56
C GLY A 266 -15.93 -7.18 13.15
N ALA A 267 -16.55 -7.26 14.34
CA ALA A 267 -16.76 -8.52 15.05
C ALA A 267 -17.56 -9.54 14.24
N GLU A 268 -18.61 -9.09 13.54
CA GLU A 268 -19.44 -9.95 12.67
C GLU A 268 -18.62 -10.59 11.55
N GLU A 269 -17.78 -9.81 10.87
CA GLU A 269 -16.93 -10.28 9.78
C GLU A 269 -15.85 -11.26 10.27
N MET A 270 -15.25 -11.02 11.43
CA MET A 270 -14.26 -11.95 12.02
C MET A 270 -14.91 -13.26 12.48
N THR A 271 -16.09 -13.17 13.10
CA THR A 271 -16.89 -14.36 13.46
C THR A 271 -17.23 -15.18 12.22
N LEU A 272 -17.66 -14.52 11.13
CA LEU A 272 -17.99 -15.18 9.87
C LEU A 272 -16.77 -15.87 9.27
N LEU A 273 -15.65 -15.16 9.19
CA LEU A 273 -14.37 -15.70 8.71
C LEU A 273 -13.98 -16.96 9.49
N SER A 274 -14.08 -16.92 10.82
CA SER A 274 -13.79 -18.05 11.71
C SER A 274 -14.71 -19.25 11.49
N LYS A 275 -16.03 -19.02 11.38
CA LYS A 275 -17.04 -20.07 11.18
C LYS A 275 -16.93 -20.73 9.80
N SER A 276 -16.52 -19.98 8.78
CA SER A 276 -16.35 -20.50 7.43
C SER A 276 -15.02 -21.21 7.21
N CYS A 277 -14.06 -21.08 8.14
CA CYS A 277 -12.80 -21.81 8.06
C CYS A 277 -13.03 -23.32 8.25
N LYS A 278 -12.45 -24.12 7.35
CA LYS A 278 -12.55 -25.58 7.40
C LYS A 278 -11.42 -26.25 8.17
N SER A 279 -10.30 -25.55 8.39
CA SER A 279 -9.20 -26.11 9.17
C SER A 279 -9.64 -26.30 10.62
N THR A 280 -9.43 -27.50 11.14
CA THR A 280 -9.67 -27.83 12.55
C THR A 280 -8.43 -27.61 13.41
N ILE A 281 -7.28 -27.32 12.79
CA ILE A 281 -5.99 -27.14 13.46
C ILE A 281 -5.72 -25.65 13.66
N ARG A 282 -5.98 -24.82 12.66
CA ARG A 282 -5.70 -23.39 12.73
C ARG A 282 -6.88 -22.56 12.24
N ARG A 283 -7.33 -21.64 13.09
CA ARG A 283 -8.31 -20.61 12.74
C ARG A 283 -7.72 -19.58 11.76
N PRO A 284 -8.54 -18.80 11.04
CA PRO A 284 -8.05 -17.83 10.07
C PRO A 284 -7.06 -16.85 10.69
N TYR A 285 -6.16 -16.37 9.85
CA TYR A 285 -5.20 -15.34 10.19
C TYR A 285 -5.53 -14.06 9.42
N LEU A 286 -5.37 -12.91 10.06
CA LEU A 286 -5.69 -11.62 9.47
C LEU A 286 -4.42 -10.79 9.29
N THR A 287 -4.30 -10.10 8.16
CA THR A 287 -3.22 -9.14 7.94
C THR A 287 -3.77 -7.81 7.46
N ASN A 288 -3.40 -6.72 8.11
CA ASN A 288 -3.76 -5.36 7.72
C ASN A 288 -2.54 -4.54 7.33
N ILE A 289 -2.49 -4.15 6.05
CA ILE A 289 -1.48 -3.23 5.51
C ILE A 289 -2.13 -1.98 4.89
N SER A 290 -3.42 -1.74 5.16
CA SER A 290 -4.14 -0.57 4.64
C SER A 290 -4.12 0.62 5.60
N ARG A 291 -5.11 0.72 6.50
CA ARG A 291 -5.26 1.75 7.53
C ARG A 291 -5.86 1.12 8.78
N GLY A 292 -5.50 1.63 9.96
CA GLY A 292 -6.00 1.11 11.23
C GLY A 292 -7.53 1.14 11.32
N LYS A 293 -8.14 2.24 10.88
CA LYS A 293 -9.61 2.46 10.87
C LYS A 293 -10.41 1.54 9.94
N VAL A 294 -9.76 0.72 9.10
CA VAL A 294 -10.47 -0.29 8.29
C VAL A 294 -10.99 -1.43 9.15
N ILE A 295 -10.35 -1.67 10.30
CA ILE A 295 -10.69 -2.74 11.24
C ILE A 295 -11.18 -2.11 12.54
N ASP A 296 -12.25 -2.67 13.10
CA ASP A 296 -12.57 -2.43 14.51
C ASP A 296 -11.52 -3.13 15.39
N GLN A 297 -10.57 -2.36 15.92
CA GLN A 297 -9.44 -2.92 16.69
C GLN A 297 -9.85 -3.48 18.04
N SER A 298 -10.97 -3.02 18.61
CA SER A 298 -11.50 -3.62 19.83
C SER A 298 -12.05 -5.01 19.52
N ALA A 299 -12.77 -5.16 18.42
CA ALA A 299 -13.23 -6.46 17.93
C ALA A 299 -12.06 -7.39 17.57
N LEU A 300 -10.98 -6.86 16.98
CA LEU A 300 -9.76 -7.62 16.69
C LEU A 300 -9.16 -8.23 17.97
N ILE A 301 -9.00 -7.42 19.01
CA ILE A 301 -8.46 -7.87 20.30
C ILE A 301 -9.33 -9.00 20.88
N GLU A 302 -10.65 -8.83 20.89
CA GLU A 302 -11.56 -9.84 21.44
C GLU A 302 -11.58 -11.13 20.60
N SER A 303 -11.50 -11.03 19.27
CA SER A 303 -11.44 -12.19 18.36
C SER A 303 -10.13 -12.98 18.53
N LEU A 304 -9.02 -12.30 18.84
CA LEU A 304 -7.74 -12.93 19.17
C LEU A 304 -7.79 -13.61 20.55
N LYS A 305 -8.37 -12.96 21.56
CA LYS A 305 -8.53 -13.53 22.91
C LYS A 305 -9.44 -14.76 22.92
N SER A 306 -10.54 -14.73 22.16
CA SER A 306 -11.48 -15.85 22.04
C SER A 306 -10.93 -17.00 21.20
N GLY A 307 -9.87 -16.76 20.43
CA GLY A 307 -9.29 -17.72 19.49
C GLY A 307 -10.12 -17.90 18.21
N GLU A 308 -11.06 -17.00 17.92
CA GLU A 308 -11.76 -16.96 16.63
C GLU A 308 -10.79 -16.73 15.47
N LEU A 309 -9.75 -15.93 15.71
CA LEU A 309 -8.57 -15.80 14.86
C LEU A 309 -7.38 -16.51 15.51
N SER A 310 -6.57 -17.17 14.70
CA SER A 310 -5.33 -17.81 15.22
C SER A 310 -4.21 -16.81 15.45
N GLY A 311 -4.35 -15.60 14.93
CA GLY A 311 -3.39 -14.52 15.04
C GLY A 311 -3.70 -13.43 14.01
N ALA A 312 -2.97 -12.32 14.12
CA ALA A 312 -3.01 -11.27 13.13
C ALA A 312 -1.66 -10.56 13.00
N ALA A 313 -1.48 -9.85 11.89
CA ALA A 313 -0.41 -8.88 11.72
C ALA A 313 -0.98 -7.53 11.27
N ILE A 314 -0.59 -6.45 11.93
CA ILE A 314 -0.98 -5.10 11.57
C ILE A 314 0.28 -4.23 11.43
N ASP A 315 0.42 -3.56 10.28
CA ASP A 315 1.42 -2.49 10.12
C ASP A 315 0.82 -1.11 10.43
N VAL A 316 -0.49 -1.05 10.62
CA VAL A 316 -1.26 0.18 10.79
C VAL A 316 -2.22 0.03 11.96
N ALA A 317 -2.37 1.10 12.75
CA ALA A 317 -3.16 1.14 13.97
C ALA A 317 -4.07 2.40 13.99
N ASP A 318 -4.91 2.52 15.01
CA ASP A 318 -5.72 3.71 15.24
C ASP A 318 -5.87 3.90 16.75
N PRO A 319 -5.27 4.95 17.35
CA PRO A 319 -4.54 6.04 16.70
C PRO A 319 -3.12 5.67 16.24
N GLU A 320 -2.54 6.51 15.39
CA GLU A 320 -1.11 6.48 15.01
C GLU A 320 -0.43 7.82 15.33
N PRO A 321 0.75 7.83 16.01
CA PRO A 321 1.47 6.68 16.58
C PRO A 321 0.69 5.96 17.69
N LEU A 322 0.91 4.66 17.83
CA LEU A 322 0.22 3.84 18.82
C LEU A 322 0.74 4.15 20.24
N PRO A 323 -0.10 4.59 21.19
CA PRO A 323 0.33 4.88 22.56
C PRO A 323 0.92 3.65 23.27
N SER A 324 1.88 3.85 24.19
CA SER A 324 2.53 2.74 24.91
C SER A 324 1.56 1.89 25.73
N GLU A 325 0.49 2.49 26.26
CA GLU A 325 -0.53 1.83 27.08
C GLU A 325 -1.67 1.23 26.25
N HIS A 326 -1.58 1.24 24.92
CA HIS A 326 -2.68 0.78 24.07
C HIS A 326 -2.84 -0.75 24.14
N PRO A 327 -4.06 -1.29 24.33
CA PRO A 327 -4.28 -2.71 24.57
C PRO A 327 -3.92 -3.64 23.40
N LEU A 328 -3.67 -3.09 22.20
CA LEU A 328 -3.15 -3.88 21.08
C LEU A 328 -1.78 -4.49 21.40
N TRP A 329 -0.93 -3.83 22.19
CA TRP A 329 0.40 -4.35 22.54
C TRP A 329 0.33 -5.69 23.28
N ASP A 330 -0.74 -5.91 24.06
CA ASP A 330 -0.95 -7.11 24.86
C ASP A 330 -1.87 -8.14 24.19
N ALA A 331 -2.35 -7.86 22.96
CA ALA A 331 -3.24 -8.78 22.27
C ALA A 331 -2.51 -10.08 21.90
N PRO A 332 -3.09 -11.26 22.20
CA PRO A 332 -2.41 -12.52 21.98
C PRO A 332 -2.23 -12.79 20.48
N ASN A 333 -1.07 -13.34 20.10
CA ASN A 333 -0.75 -13.71 18.72
C ASN A 333 -0.88 -12.55 17.71
N LEU A 334 -0.74 -11.30 18.16
CA LEU A 334 -0.72 -10.12 17.31
C LEU A 334 0.72 -9.70 17.02
N GLN A 335 1.04 -9.50 15.75
CA GLN A 335 2.30 -8.92 15.28
C GLN A 335 2.04 -7.47 14.88
N ILE A 336 2.83 -6.55 15.43
CA ILE A 336 2.69 -5.11 15.17
C ILE A 336 4.01 -4.59 14.59
N SER A 337 3.92 -3.81 13.52
CA SER A 337 5.01 -2.94 13.09
C SER A 337 4.52 -1.49 12.95
N PRO A 338 5.39 -0.49 13.21
CA PRO A 338 4.96 0.89 13.34
C PRO A 338 4.88 1.61 11.99
N HIS A 339 4.02 1.14 11.08
CA HIS A 339 3.80 1.73 9.74
C HIS A 339 5.07 1.75 8.90
N VAL A 340 5.76 0.61 8.84
CA VAL A 340 7.08 0.45 8.19
C VAL A 340 7.13 -0.64 7.12
N SER A 341 6.03 -1.36 6.88
CA SER A 341 6.00 -2.50 5.93
C SER A 341 6.44 -2.12 4.52
N SER A 342 6.39 -0.83 4.17
CA SER A 342 6.73 -0.33 2.85
C SER A 342 8.09 0.36 2.76
N LEU A 343 8.80 0.52 3.88
CA LEU A 343 10.08 1.23 3.93
C LEU A 343 11.21 0.35 3.37
N GLY A 344 12.18 1.01 2.75
CA GLY A 344 13.36 0.40 2.16
C GLY A 344 14.26 1.45 1.54
N ILE A 345 15.52 1.10 1.29
CA ILE A 345 16.49 2.02 0.67
C ILE A 345 16.08 2.39 -0.76
N GLU A 346 15.31 1.53 -1.42
CA GLU A 346 14.79 1.71 -2.78
C GLU A 346 13.60 2.68 -2.86
N TYR A 347 13.03 3.10 -1.72
CA TYR A 347 11.80 3.90 -1.69
C TYR A 347 11.94 5.20 -2.49
N MET A 348 13.04 5.92 -2.28
CA MET A 348 13.27 7.21 -2.95
C MET A 348 13.57 7.04 -4.42
N ASP A 349 14.36 6.05 -4.80
CA ASP A 349 14.64 5.78 -6.22
C ASP A 349 13.34 5.44 -6.97
N ARG A 350 12.49 4.58 -6.41
CA ARG A 350 11.20 4.22 -7.02
C ARG A 350 10.21 5.38 -7.04
N THR A 351 10.21 6.22 -6.00
CA THR A 351 9.41 7.45 -5.95
C THR A 351 9.78 8.39 -7.10
N PHE A 352 11.07 8.61 -7.31
CA PHE A 352 11.57 9.47 -8.37
C PHE A 352 11.37 8.85 -9.75
N ASP A 353 11.34 7.51 -9.88
CA ASP A 353 10.94 6.85 -11.13
C ASP A 353 9.47 7.14 -11.51
N VAL A 354 8.55 7.20 -10.54
CA VAL A 354 7.17 7.64 -10.78
C VAL A 354 7.14 9.10 -11.23
N LEU A 355 7.85 9.98 -10.53
CA LEU A 355 7.94 11.41 -10.89
C LEU A 355 8.48 11.56 -12.32
N LYS A 356 9.60 10.91 -12.66
CA LYS A 356 10.17 10.91 -14.02
C LYS A 356 9.18 10.36 -15.05
N THR A 357 8.39 9.35 -14.70
CA THR A 357 7.35 8.83 -15.58
C THR A 357 6.30 9.90 -15.87
N ASN A 358 5.79 10.57 -14.83
CA ASN A 358 4.80 11.63 -14.97
C ASN A 358 5.35 12.87 -15.71
N LEU A 359 6.59 13.29 -15.44
CA LEU A 359 7.24 14.37 -16.19
C LEU A 359 7.32 14.05 -17.69
N GLY A 360 7.73 12.83 -18.04
CA GLY A 360 7.75 12.40 -19.44
C GLY A 360 6.36 12.35 -20.07
N ARG A 361 5.34 11.91 -19.34
CA ARG A 361 3.95 11.93 -19.84
C ARG A 361 3.43 13.35 -20.05
N LEU A 362 3.77 14.28 -19.16
CA LEU A 362 3.43 15.70 -19.31
C LEU A 362 4.03 16.30 -20.58
N GLU A 363 5.29 16.03 -20.89
CA GLU A 363 5.92 16.52 -22.14
C GLU A 363 5.23 16.00 -23.40
N ARG A 364 4.68 14.77 -23.34
CA ARG A 364 3.96 14.14 -24.46
C ARG A 364 2.45 14.43 -24.47
N GLY A 365 1.91 15.12 -23.47
CA GLY A 365 0.47 15.34 -23.31
C GLY A 365 -0.32 14.06 -23.03
N GLU A 366 0.32 13.05 -22.42
CA GLU A 366 -0.30 11.77 -22.05
C GLU A 366 -0.95 11.83 -20.65
N GLU A 367 -1.91 10.95 -20.40
CA GLU A 367 -2.54 10.84 -19.08
C GLU A 367 -1.53 10.39 -18.00
N LEU A 368 -1.48 11.10 -16.87
CA LEU A 368 -0.56 10.80 -15.76
C LEU A 368 -0.84 9.44 -15.11
N VAL A 369 0.21 8.78 -14.62
CA VAL A 369 0.03 7.62 -13.74
C VAL A 369 -0.42 8.08 -12.36
N ASN A 370 -1.21 7.23 -11.69
CA ASN A 370 -1.66 7.42 -10.31
C ASN A 370 -2.42 8.74 -10.08
N LEU A 371 -3.14 9.21 -11.08
CA LEU A 371 -3.97 10.40 -10.98
C LEU A 371 -5.15 10.16 -10.02
N TYR A 372 -5.24 10.96 -8.98
CA TYR A 372 -6.32 10.95 -8.00
C TYR A 372 -7.66 11.26 -8.69
N ARG A 373 -8.67 10.40 -8.48
CA ARG A 373 -10.00 10.60 -9.05
C ARG A 373 -10.93 11.13 -7.98
N ARG A 374 -11.08 12.47 -7.89
CA ARG A 374 -11.96 13.17 -6.91
C ARG A 374 -13.33 12.51 -6.71
N LYS A 375 -14.03 12.12 -7.79
CA LYS A 375 -15.34 11.44 -7.71
C LYS A 375 -15.32 10.08 -7.00
N LYS A 376 -14.17 9.40 -6.95
CA LYS A 376 -13.99 8.09 -6.31
C LYS A 376 -13.38 8.20 -4.91
N GLY A 377 -12.77 9.33 -4.57
CA GLY A 377 -12.09 9.53 -3.29
C GLY A 377 -10.74 8.80 -3.17
N TYR A 378 -10.19 8.29 -4.28
CA TYR A 378 -8.86 7.66 -4.35
C TYR A 378 -8.28 7.67 -5.77
#